data_AF-A0A1X0NZM0-F1
#
_entry.id   AF-A0A1X0NZM0-F1
#
_cell.length_a   1.000
_cell.length_b   1.000
_cell.length_c   1.000
_cell.angle_alpha   90.00
_cell.angle_beta   90.00
_cell.angle_gamma   90.00
#
_symmetry.space_group_name_H-M   'P 1'
#
loop_
_entity.id
_entity.type
_entity.pdbx_description
1 polymer ?
#
loop_
_entity_poly.entity_id
_entity_poly.type
_entity_poly.pdbx_seq_one_letter_code
_entity_poly.pdbx_strand_id
1 'polypeptide(L)'
;MSSELASGPLPADIEEVVANIVREKGVGLLTYGDLRLLLEAKYHIEFASHRASLDEILGKLLQLPEFRKQVEKAEREKREASKIGGKGKKRSASAKQDEQETKKAKKEKKPDDYPKAALTAYILFGNDHRDKVKAENPDMKNTEIIQKLGKMWAESSDAVKLKYKNMAEEDKKRFERELSEYKKSGGEVFKRGGGKVKTKDENAPKRSMSAYFFFTSDFRKKNPDLSVTETAKAAGAAWKELSEEMRKPYEAMAQKDKERYQKEMAARSN
;
A
#
# COMPACT_ATOMS: atom_id res chain seq x y z
N MET A 1 26.52 -21.88 4.89
CA MET A 1 27.81 -21.80 5.60
C MET A 1 28.13 -20.33 5.78
N SER A 2 27.98 -19.81 7.00
CA SER A 2 28.36 -18.44 7.32
C SER A 2 29.88 -18.37 7.38
N SER A 3 30.49 -17.83 6.32
CA SER A 3 31.91 -17.50 6.34
C SER A 3 32.04 -16.22 7.16
N GLU A 4 32.50 -16.30 8.40
CA GLU A 4 32.87 -15.12 9.18
C GLU A 4 34.07 -14.45 8.49
N LEU A 5 33.80 -13.33 7.81
CA LEU A 5 34.84 -12.47 7.25
C LEU A 5 35.45 -11.69 8.41
N ALA A 6 36.77 -11.79 8.60
CA ALA A 6 37.46 -11.07 9.67
C ALA A 6 37.60 -9.57 9.32
N SER A 7 37.49 -8.67 10.32
CA SER A 7 37.84 -7.25 10.11
C SER A 7 39.36 -7.10 10.15
N GLY A 8 39.96 -6.77 9.01
CA GLY A 8 41.40 -6.54 8.85
C GLY A 8 41.74 -5.07 8.57
N PRO A 9 43.04 -4.70 8.64
CA PRO A 9 43.50 -3.40 8.18
C PRO A 9 43.27 -3.24 6.67
N LEU A 10 43.15 -1.99 6.21
CA LEU A 10 42.97 -1.66 4.80
C LEU A 10 44.15 -2.21 3.97
N PRO A 11 43.89 -3.02 2.92
CA PRO A 11 44.94 -3.45 2.00
C PRO A 11 45.64 -2.26 1.33
N ALA A 12 46.95 -2.33 1.18
CA ALA A 12 47.76 -1.23 0.62
C ALA A 12 47.46 -0.95 -0.86
N ASP A 13 46.91 -1.93 -1.58
CA ASP A 13 46.53 -1.87 -3.00
C ASP A 13 45.08 -1.43 -3.22
N ILE A 14 44.34 -1.10 -2.16
CA ILE A 14 42.89 -0.84 -2.23
C ILE A 14 42.54 0.33 -3.15
N GLU A 15 43.38 1.37 -3.22
CA GLU A 15 43.16 2.53 -4.08
C GLU A 15 43.19 2.16 -5.56
N GLU A 16 44.16 1.32 -5.97
CA GLU A 16 44.29 0.84 -7.35
C GLU A 16 43.14 -0.09 -7.74
N VAL A 17 42.68 -0.90 -6.79
CA VAL A 17 41.56 -1.82 -7.00
C VAL A 17 40.24 -1.07 -7.14
N VAL A 18 40.00 -0.06 -6.29
CA VAL A 18 38.83 0.82 -6.45
C VAL A 18 38.91 1.57 -7.78
N ALA A 19 40.09 2.03 -8.20
CA ALA A 19 40.30 2.67 -9.50
C ALA A 19 39.94 1.75 -10.68
N ASN A 20 40.36 0.49 -10.64
CA ASN A 20 40.04 -0.50 -11.66
C ASN A 20 38.53 -0.83 -11.69
N ILE A 21 37.89 -0.99 -10.53
CA ILE A 21 36.44 -1.23 -10.45
C ILE A 21 35.65 -0.05 -11.03
N VAL A 22 36.07 1.18 -10.72
CA VAL A 22 35.46 2.40 -11.27
C VAL A 22 35.66 2.49 -12.79
N ARG A 23 36.82 2.06 -13.31
CA ARG A 23 37.11 2.00 -14.74
C ARG A 23 36.24 0.97 -15.48
N GLU A 24 35.99 -0.19 -14.88
CA GLU A 24 35.19 -1.27 -15.48
C GLU A 24 33.68 -1.04 -15.39
N LYS A 25 33.17 -0.63 -14.22
CA LYS A 25 31.72 -0.50 -13.98
C LYS A 25 31.18 0.89 -14.27
N GLY A 26 32.06 1.89 -14.32
CA GLY A 26 31.70 3.30 -14.50
C GLY A 26 31.12 3.94 -13.24
N VAL A 27 31.42 5.23 -13.06
CA VAL A 27 31.05 6.00 -11.86
C VAL A 27 29.53 6.09 -11.63
N GLY A 28 28.72 6.06 -12.68
CA GLY A 28 27.28 6.32 -12.60
C GLY A 28 26.45 5.21 -11.95
N LEU A 29 26.94 3.97 -11.96
CA LEU A 29 26.25 2.77 -11.50
C LEU A 29 26.80 2.21 -10.19
N LEU A 30 27.88 2.80 -9.69
CA LEU A 30 28.64 2.27 -8.58
C LEU A 30 28.12 2.85 -7.26
N THR A 31 27.45 2.03 -6.47
CA THR A 31 27.07 2.41 -5.09
C THR A 31 28.10 1.89 -4.08
N TYR A 32 28.12 2.47 -2.88
CA TYR A 32 28.95 1.98 -1.78
C TYR A 32 28.72 0.48 -1.49
N GLY A 33 27.47 0.01 -1.61
CA GLY A 33 27.15 -1.41 -1.43
C GLY A 33 27.80 -2.30 -2.49
N ASP A 34 27.82 -1.85 -3.74
CA ASP A 34 28.44 -2.61 -4.84
C ASP A 34 29.96 -2.66 -4.70
N LEU A 35 30.58 -1.55 -4.28
CA LEU A 35 32.02 -1.49 -3.98
C LEU A 35 32.39 -2.38 -2.81
N ARG A 36 31.64 -2.30 -1.71
CA ARG A 36 31.84 -3.12 -0.52
C ARG A 36 31.78 -4.61 -0.88
N LEU A 37 30.77 -5.06 -1.61
CA LEU A 37 30.62 -6.47 -1.98
C LEU A 37 31.77 -6.97 -2.87
N LEU A 38 32.26 -6.15 -3.80
CA LEU A 38 33.38 -6.52 -4.67
C LEU A 38 34.70 -6.59 -3.90
N LEU A 39 34.92 -5.66 -2.97
CA LEU A 39 36.11 -5.66 -2.11
C LEU A 39 36.06 -6.82 -1.11
N GLU A 40 34.90 -7.09 -0.51
CA GLU A 40 34.68 -8.25 0.37
C GLU A 40 34.90 -9.57 -0.39
N ALA A 41 34.47 -9.64 -1.66
CA ALA A 41 34.71 -10.81 -2.51
C ALA A 41 36.19 -10.99 -2.91
N LYS A 42 36.94 -9.89 -3.08
CA LYS A 42 38.35 -9.95 -3.48
C LYS A 42 39.31 -10.22 -2.33
N TYR A 43 39.08 -9.59 -1.17
CA TYR A 43 40.00 -9.68 -0.03
C TYR A 43 39.51 -10.62 1.07
N HIS A 44 38.27 -11.10 1.00
CA HIS A 44 37.65 -11.89 2.07
C HIS A 44 37.73 -11.22 3.46
N ILE A 45 37.68 -9.88 3.48
CA ILE A 45 37.71 -9.02 4.67
C ILE A 45 36.42 -8.24 4.73
N GLU A 46 35.85 -8.00 5.91
CA GLU A 46 34.68 -7.14 6.06
C GLU A 46 35.06 -5.65 5.94
N PHE A 47 34.44 -4.93 5.00
CA PHE A 47 34.71 -3.50 4.76
C PHE A 47 33.64 -2.57 5.38
N ALA A 48 32.78 -3.08 6.25
CA ALA A 48 31.72 -2.33 6.92
C ALA A 48 32.24 -1.13 7.72
N SER A 49 33.32 -1.34 8.46
CA SER A 49 33.98 -0.33 9.31
C SER A 49 34.78 0.70 8.52
N HIS A 50 35.11 0.40 7.26
CA HIS A 50 36.00 1.19 6.41
C HIS A 50 35.27 2.12 5.44
N ARG A 51 33.97 2.34 5.68
CA ARG A 51 33.11 3.19 4.82
C ARG A 51 33.68 4.58 4.60
N ALA A 52 34.09 5.25 5.66
CA ALA A 52 34.62 6.61 5.59
C ALA A 52 35.91 6.68 4.76
N SER A 53 36.80 5.70 4.93
CA SER A 53 38.05 5.61 4.17
C SER A 53 37.81 5.32 2.69
N LEU A 54 36.86 4.43 2.36
CA LEU A 54 36.48 4.15 0.98
C LEU A 54 35.81 5.36 0.32
N ASP A 55 34.96 6.09 1.03
CA ASP A 55 34.33 7.33 0.53
C ASP A 55 35.39 8.43 0.29
N GLU A 56 36.43 8.52 1.13
CA GLU A 56 37.55 9.44 0.92
C GLU A 56 38.39 9.07 -0.30
N ILE A 57 38.71 7.78 -0.48
CA ILE A 57 39.44 7.26 -1.64
C ILE A 57 38.65 7.50 -2.93
N LEU A 58 37.35 7.19 -2.93
CA LEU A 58 36.45 7.48 -4.04
C LEU A 58 36.39 8.98 -4.33
N GLY A 59 36.30 9.81 -3.29
CA GLY A 59 36.33 11.27 -3.43
C GLY A 59 37.59 11.77 -4.13
N LYS A 60 38.77 11.28 -3.73
CA LYS A 60 40.06 11.60 -4.37
C LYS A 60 40.12 11.11 -5.82
N LEU A 61 39.67 9.88 -6.07
CA LEU A 61 39.68 9.27 -7.39
C LEU A 61 38.76 10.01 -8.37
N LEU A 62 37.60 10.48 -7.90
CA LEU A 62 36.65 11.24 -8.71
C LEU A 62 37.13 12.65 -9.08
N GLN A 63 38.12 13.20 -8.36
CA GLN A 63 38.75 14.47 -8.70
C GLN A 63 39.82 14.34 -9.80
N LEU A 64 40.26 13.13 -10.14
CA LEU A 64 41.25 12.94 -11.19
C LEU A 64 40.68 13.31 -12.57
N PRO A 65 41.50 13.91 -13.47
CA PRO A 65 41.06 14.35 -14.80
C PRO A 65 40.45 13.22 -15.64
N GLU A 66 40.93 12.00 -15.43
CA GLU A 66 40.49 10.79 -16.15
C GLU A 66 39.02 10.45 -15.87
N PHE A 67 38.58 10.59 -14.61
CA PHE A 67 37.21 10.26 -14.19
C PHE A 67 36.25 11.44 -14.29
N ARG A 68 36.76 12.68 -14.34
CA ARG A 68 35.96 13.90 -14.49
C ARG A 68 35.04 13.86 -15.73
N LYS A 69 35.55 13.39 -16.87
CA LYS A 69 34.74 13.21 -18.10
C LYS A 69 33.66 12.14 -17.95
N GLN A 70 33.92 11.08 -17.17
CA GLN A 70 32.95 10.02 -16.91
C GLN A 70 31.85 10.47 -15.94
N VAL A 71 32.21 11.26 -14.92
CA VAL A 71 31.26 11.91 -14.00
C VAL A 71 30.36 12.85 -14.77
N GLU A 72 30.92 13.72 -15.61
CA GLU A 72 30.15 14.67 -16.42
C GLU A 72 29.22 13.96 -17.43
N LYS A 73 29.69 12.88 -18.06
CA LYS A 73 28.85 12.03 -18.92
C LYS A 73 27.72 11.36 -18.14
N ALA A 74 28.00 10.79 -16.97
CA ALA A 74 26.99 10.16 -16.11
C ALA A 74 25.97 11.18 -15.57
N GLU A 75 26.41 12.39 -15.25
CA GLU A 75 25.51 13.49 -14.87
C GLU A 75 24.66 13.96 -16.04
N ARG A 76 25.23 14.05 -17.25
CA ARG A 76 24.49 14.38 -18.47
C ARG A 76 23.46 13.30 -18.80
N GLU A 77 23.80 12.03 -18.69
CA GLU A 77 22.87 10.90 -18.85
C GLU A 77 21.77 10.90 -17.77
N LYS A 78 22.09 11.21 -16.51
CA LYS A 78 21.08 11.40 -15.45
C LYS A 78 20.16 12.59 -15.73
N ARG A 79 20.69 13.70 -16.27
CA ARG A 79 19.91 14.87 -16.68
C ARG A 79 19.01 14.57 -17.88
N GLU A 80 19.48 13.80 -18.85
CA GLU A 80 18.69 13.36 -20.00
C GLU A 80 17.62 12.31 -19.59
N ALA A 81 17.95 11.37 -18.72
CA ALA A 81 16.97 10.43 -18.14
C ALA A 81 15.91 11.17 -17.30
N SER A 82 16.30 12.24 -16.61
CA SER A 82 15.38 13.16 -15.92
C SER A 82 14.50 13.97 -16.87
N LYS A 83 14.91 14.21 -18.11
CA LYS A 83 14.09 14.89 -19.14
C LYS A 83 13.10 13.94 -19.82
N ILE A 84 13.48 12.68 -20.03
CA ILE A 84 12.61 11.63 -20.58
C ILE A 84 11.54 11.19 -19.54
N GLY A 85 11.83 11.32 -18.25
CA GLY A 85 10.87 11.16 -17.15
C GLY A 85 9.87 12.32 -17.02
N GLY A 86 8.92 12.43 -17.96
CA GLY A 86 7.83 13.41 -17.91
C GLY A 86 7.00 13.33 -16.62
N LYS A 87 6.89 14.46 -15.90
CA LYS A 87 5.87 14.81 -14.90
C LYS A 87 5.46 13.70 -13.90
N GLY A 88 6.44 13.17 -13.17
CA GLY A 88 6.21 12.73 -11.79
C GLY A 88 6.45 13.90 -10.85
N LYS A 89 5.39 14.63 -10.47
CA LYS A 89 5.46 15.76 -9.53
C LYS A 89 5.97 15.29 -8.16
N LYS A 90 7.29 15.21 -7.95
CA LYS A 90 7.91 15.28 -6.62
C LYS A 90 7.92 16.75 -6.20
N ARG A 91 7.01 17.10 -5.29
CA ARG A 91 7.03 18.37 -4.57
C ARG A 91 8.38 18.51 -3.88
N SER A 92 9.13 19.55 -4.24
CA SER A 92 10.25 20.06 -3.46
C SER A 92 9.71 20.70 -2.17
N ALA A 93 10.39 20.45 -1.06
CA ALA A 93 10.19 21.15 0.19
C ALA A 93 10.89 22.50 0.12
N SER A 94 10.14 23.59 0.34
CA SER A 94 10.67 24.80 0.97
C SER A 94 9.60 25.38 1.89
N ALA A 95 9.89 25.22 3.17
CA ALA A 95 9.31 25.76 4.39
C ALA A 95 8.26 26.90 4.28
N LYS A 96 7.03 26.60 4.69
CA LYS A 96 6.41 27.04 5.96
C LYS A 96 4.90 26.70 5.91
N GLN A 97 4.41 26.12 7.01
CA GLN A 97 3.02 25.76 7.29
C GLN A 97 2.45 24.59 6.46
N ASP A 98 2.47 23.39 7.04
CA ASP A 98 1.27 22.57 7.30
C ASP A 98 1.73 21.12 7.57
N GLU A 99 1.97 20.84 8.86
CA GLU A 99 2.28 19.50 9.34
C GLU A 99 0.95 18.75 9.56
N GLN A 100 0.42 18.13 8.50
CA GLN A 100 -0.64 17.12 8.63
C GLN A 100 -0.31 15.83 7.87
N GLU A 101 0.18 14.87 8.65
CA GLU A 101 -0.14 13.44 8.63
C GLU A 101 -0.63 12.82 7.31
N THR A 102 0.24 12.05 6.65
CA THR A 102 -0.21 10.87 5.87
C THR A 102 -0.12 9.61 6.74
N LYS A 103 -0.78 9.64 7.90
CA LYS A 103 -1.27 8.41 8.52
C LYS A 103 -2.50 7.99 7.70
N LYS A 104 -2.59 6.71 7.32
CA LYS A 104 -3.87 6.10 6.92
C LYS A 104 -4.91 6.62 7.90
N ALA A 105 -5.90 7.37 7.44
CA ALA A 105 -6.92 7.96 8.30
C ALA A 105 -7.49 6.85 9.19
N LYS A 106 -6.97 6.79 10.42
CA LYS A 106 -7.39 5.85 11.43
C LYS A 106 -8.79 6.33 11.70
N LYS A 107 -9.80 5.61 11.20
CA LYS A 107 -11.22 5.93 11.41
C LYS A 107 -11.31 6.45 12.84
N GLU A 108 -11.77 7.69 13.01
CA GLU A 108 -11.88 8.28 14.34
C GLU A 108 -12.55 7.23 15.23
N LYS A 109 -11.85 6.86 16.29
CA LYS A 109 -12.44 5.93 17.24
C LYS A 109 -13.51 6.73 17.97
N LYS A 110 -14.64 6.06 18.24
CA LYS A 110 -15.62 6.64 19.15
C LYS A 110 -14.89 7.05 20.44
N PRO A 111 -15.17 8.24 21.00
CA PRO A 111 -14.72 8.57 22.36
C PRO A 111 -15.09 7.43 23.30
N ASP A 112 -14.22 7.11 24.24
CA ASP A 112 -14.44 6.00 25.18
C ASP A 112 -15.71 6.22 26.02
N ASP A 113 -16.00 7.49 26.33
CA ASP A 113 -17.19 7.94 27.06
C ASP A 113 -18.46 8.05 26.21
N TYR A 114 -18.39 7.72 24.91
CA TYR A 114 -19.57 7.79 24.04
C TYR A 114 -20.56 6.64 24.35
N PRO A 115 -21.85 6.93 24.57
CA PRO A 115 -22.86 5.90 24.87
C PRO A 115 -22.87 4.75 23.87
N LYS A 116 -22.98 3.51 24.38
CA LYS A 116 -23.04 2.33 23.51
C LYS A 116 -24.31 2.37 22.68
N ALA A 117 -24.19 2.07 21.39
CA ALA A 117 -25.34 2.15 20.49
C ALA A 117 -26.45 1.19 20.92
N ALA A 118 -27.71 1.61 20.72
CA ALA A 118 -28.87 0.78 20.97
C ALA A 118 -28.77 -0.56 20.21
N LEU A 119 -29.03 -1.65 20.92
CA LEU A 119 -29.09 -3.01 20.41
C LEU A 119 -30.43 -3.22 19.69
N THR A 120 -30.35 -3.81 18.51
CA THR A 120 -31.56 -4.17 17.74
C THR A 120 -32.13 -5.50 18.24
N ALA A 121 -33.40 -5.76 17.92
CA ALA A 121 -34.10 -6.99 18.31
C ALA A 121 -33.33 -8.26 17.92
N TYR A 122 -32.72 -8.27 16.72
CA TYR A 122 -31.90 -9.38 16.26
C TYR A 122 -30.60 -9.55 17.07
N ILE A 123 -29.96 -8.45 17.48
CA ILE A 123 -28.72 -8.52 18.28
C ILE A 123 -29.01 -9.03 19.69
N LEU A 124 -30.13 -8.61 20.29
CA LEU A 124 -30.58 -9.14 21.58
C LEU A 124 -30.88 -10.65 21.48
N PHE A 125 -31.62 -11.06 20.46
CA PHE A 125 -31.86 -12.48 20.17
C PHE A 125 -30.56 -13.26 19.96
N GLY A 126 -29.64 -12.67 19.18
CA GLY A 126 -28.33 -13.22 18.90
C GLY A 126 -27.51 -13.42 20.17
N ASN A 127 -27.50 -12.46 21.11
CA ASN A 127 -26.77 -12.60 22.36
C ASN A 127 -27.29 -13.78 23.20
N ASP A 128 -28.61 -13.90 23.36
CA ASP A 128 -29.23 -14.96 24.18
C ASP A 128 -29.04 -16.37 23.60
N HIS A 129 -28.94 -16.47 22.27
CA HIS A 129 -28.85 -17.77 21.57
C HIS A 129 -27.43 -18.10 21.13
N ARG A 130 -26.55 -17.11 20.97
CA ARG A 130 -25.17 -17.34 20.53
C ARG A 130 -24.41 -18.20 21.52
N ASP A 131 -24.60 -17.97 22.81
CA ASP A 131 -23.91 -18.78 23.83
C ASP A 131 -24.42 -20.23 23.85
N LYS A 132 -25.71 -20.44 23.61
CA LYS A 132 -26.29 -21.78 23.44
C LYS A 132 -25.74 -22.48 22.20
N VAL A 133 -25.76 -21.80 21.05
CA VAL A 133 -25.25 -22.36 19.78
C VAL A 133 -23.75 -22.63 19.86
N LYS A 134 -22.98 -21.78 20.55
CA LYS A 134 -21.55 -21.97 20.77
C LYS A 134 -21.26 -23.09 21.78
N ALA A 135 -22.08 -23.26 22.80
CA ALA A 135 -21.94 -24.38 23.74
C ALA A 135 -22.25 -25.73 23.07
N GLU A 136 -23.27 -25.79 22.23
CA GLU A 136 -23.58 -26.97 21.41
C GLU A 136 -22.53 -27.23 20.33
N ASN A 137 -21.86 -26.18 19.85
CA ASN A 137 -20.90 -26.27 18.76
C ASN A 137 -19.63 -25.44 19.06
N PRO A 138 -18.78 -25.90 20.02
CA PRO A 138 -17.61 -25.12 20.47
C PRO A 138 -16.56 -24.91 19.37
N ASP A 139 -16.46 -25.86 18.44
CA ASP A 139 -15.48 -25.87 17.34
C ASP A 139 -15.98 -25.15 16.07
N MET A 140 -17.26 -24.77 16.01
CA MET A 140 -17.79 -24.08 14.84
C MET A 140 -17.25 -22.67 14.72
N LYS A 141 -17.02 -22.25 13.48
CA LYS A 141 -16.59 -20.88 13.19
C LYS A 141 -17.72 -19.91 13.56
N ASN A 142 -17.36 -18.80 14.20
CA ASN A 142 -18.34 -17.77 14.61
C ASN A 142 -19.20 -17.24 13.43
N THR A 143 -18.68 -17.29 12.20
CA THR A 143 -19.43 -16.97 10.98
C THR A 143 -20.62 -17.92 10.75
N GLU A 144 -20.44 -19.21 10.97
CA GLU A 144 -21.48 -20.24 10.80
C GLU A 144 -22.51 -20.14 11.92
N ILE A 145 -22.06 -19.85 13.15
CA ILE A 145 -22.94 -19.56 14.29
C ILE A 145 -23.87 -18.39 13.97
N ILE A 146 -23.33 -17.29 13.43
CA ILE A 146 -24.13 -16.12 13.03
C ILE A 146 -25.12 -16.48 11.91
N GLN A 147 -24.74 -17.32 10.94
CA GLN A 147 -25.66 -17.78 9.89
C GLN A 147 -26.81 -18.63 10.46
N LYS A 148 -26.51 -19.55 11.39
CA LYS A 148 -27.52 -20.38 12.08
C LYS A 148 -28.49 -19.50 12.87
N LEU A 149 -27.98 -18.50 13.60
CA LEU A 149 -28.80 -17.52 14.33
C LEU A 149 -29.69 -16.68 13.41
N GLY A 150 -29.19 -16.29 12.23
CA GLY A 150 -29.97 -15.58 11.22
C GLY A 150 -31.17 -16.40 10.73
N LYS A 151 -30.95 -17.70 10.46
CA LYS A 151 -32.03 -18.63 10.08
C LYS A 151 -33.05 -18.82 11.20
N MET A 152 -32.57 -19.07 12.43
CA MET A 152 -33.43 -19.20 13.61
C MET A 152 -34.28 -17.94 13.86
N TRP A 153 -33.71 -16.75 13.67
CA TRP A 153 -34.46 -15.51 13.77
C TRP A 153 -35.53 -15.39 12.68
N ALA A 154 -35.21 -15.77 11.43
CA ALA A 154 -36.19 -15.77 10.34
C ALA A 154 -37.38 -16.71 10.62
N GLU A 155 -37.10 -17.91 11.12
CA GLU A 155 -38.07 -18.96 11.47
C GLU A 155 -38.81 -18.71 12.79
N SER A 156 -38.28 -17.83 13.66
CA SER A 156 -38.91 -17.54 14.95
C SER A 156 -40.31 -16.93 14.78
N SER A 157 -41.22 -17.28 15.69
CA SER A 157 -42.60 -16.80 15.66
C SER A 157 -42.67 -15.30 15.92
N ASP A 158 -43.74 -14.67 15.43
CA ASP A 158 -43.95 -13.24 15.60
C ASP A 158 -44.05 -12.83 17.09
N ALA A 159 -44.52 -13.72 17.96
CA ALA A 159 -44.51 -13.49 19.41
C ALA A 159 -43.09 -13.38 19.99
N VAL A 160 -42.18 -14.26 19.55
CA VAL A 160 -40.76 -14.20 19.95
C VAL A 160 -40.12 -12.93 19.41
N LYS A 161 -40.33 -12.63 18.12
CA LYS A 161 -39.83 -11.39 17.50
C LYS A 161 -40.36 -10.16 18.21
N LEU A 162 -41.64 -10.15 18.61
CA LEU A 162 -42.27 -9.04 19.31
C LEU A 162 -41.65 -8.80 20.69
N LYS A 163 -41.35 -9.87 21.45
CA LYS A 163 -40.61 -9.76 22.72
C LYS A 163 -39.29 -9.00 22.54
N TYR A 164 -38.48 -9.40 21.56
CA TYR A 164 -37.18 -8.75 21.31
C TYR A 164 -37.32 -7.36 20.68
N LYS A 165 -38.39 -7.09 19.93
CA LYS A 165 -38.72 -5.73 19.45
C LYS A 165 -39.01 -4.80 20.64
N ASN A 166 -39.80 -5.24 21.62
CA ASN A 166 -40.07 -4.45 22.82
C ASN A 166 -38.79 -4.19 23.62
N MET A 167 -37.95 -5.23 23.81
CA MET A 167 -36.65 -5.08 24.48
C MET A 167 -35.71 -4.13 23.71
N ALA A 168 -35.75 -4.13 22.37
CA ALA A 168 -34.97 -3.20 21.55
C ALA A 168 -35.49 -1.76 21.65
N GLU A 169 -36.80 -1.54 21.77
CA GLU A 169 -37.36 -0.21 22.02
C GLU A 169 -37.00 0.31 23.41
N GLU A 170 -36.97 -0.54 24.44
CA GLU A 170 -36.45 -0.18 25.77
C GLU A 170 -34.96 0.17 25.72
N ASP A 171 -34.17 -0.63 25.00
CA ASP A 171 -32.74 -0.38 24.82
C ASP A 171 -32.47 0.92 24.06
N LYS A 172 -33.30 1.23 23.07
CA LYS A 172 -33.29 2.50 22.35
C LYS A 172 -33.58 3.67 23.27
N LYS A 173 -34.57 3.56 24.17
CA LYS A 173 -34.85 4.59 25.18
C LYS A 173 -33.68 4.78 26.16
N ARG A 174 -33.02 3.68 26.58
CA ARG A 174 -31.80 3.72 27.39
C ARG A 174 -30.70 4.50 26.67
N PHE A 175 -30.43 4.18 25.41
CA PHE A 175 -29.45 4.89 24.59
C PHE A 175 -29.81 6.37 24.37
N GLU A 176 -31.09 6.70 24.15
CA GLU A 176 -31.54 8.09 24.00
C GLU A 176 -31.34 8.90 25.28
N ARG A 177 -31.59 8.30 26.45
CA ARG A 177 -31.30 8.91 27.77
C ARG A 177 -29.81 9.13 27.96
N GLU A 178 -28.99 8.09 27.77
CA GLU A 178 -27.52 8.19 27.90
C GLU A 178 -26.95 9.21 26.90
N LEU A 179 -27.47 9.25 25.68
CA LEU A 179 -27.06 10.23 24.67
C LEU A 179 -27.49 11.66 25.05
N SER A 180 -28.66 11.82 25.69
CA SER A 180 -29.10 13.11 26.21
C SER A 180 -28.19 13.60 27.34
N GLU A 181 -27.82 12.72 28.27
CA GLU A 181 -26.90 13.01 29.36
C GLU A 181 -25.49 13.33 28.85
N TYR A 182 -24.98 12.53 27.90
CA TYR A 182 -23.70 12.77 27.24
C TYR A 182 -23.66 14.10 26.48
N LYS A 183 -24.76 14.48 25.81
CA LYS A 183 -24.86 15.81 25.19
C LYS A 183 -24.87 16.93 26.24
N LYS A 184 -25.53 16.72 27.38
CA LYS A 184 -25.57 17.70 28.49
C LYS A 184 -24.22 17.85 29.18
N SER A 185 -23.40 16.79 29.24
CA SER A 185 -22.03 16.85 29.78
C SER A 185 -21.00 17.47 28.80
N GLY A 186 -21.46 18.02 27.66
CA GLY A 186 -20.60 18.66 26.67
C GLY A 186 -20.06 17.71 25.60
N GLY A 187 -20.51 16.45 25.58
CA GLY A 187 -20.13 15.47 24.58
C GLY A 187 -20.79 15.71 23.22
N GLU A 188 -19.99 15.78 22.16
CA GLU A 188 -20.50 15.92 20.79
C GLU A 188 -20.91 14.57 20.19
N VAL A 189 -21.99 14.56 19.40
CA VAL A 189 -22.47 13.32 18.75
C VAL A 189 -21.43 12.82 17.75
N PHE A 190 -20.83 11.68 18.06
CA PHE A 190 -19.89 11.02 17.17
C PHE A 190 -20.57 10.52 15.89
N LYS A 191 -20.41 11.25 14.80
CA LYS A 191 -20.73 10.76 13.45
C LYS A 191 -19.57 9.92 12.97
N ARG A 192 -19.70 8.58 13.09
CA ARG A 192 -18.76 7.66 12.44
C ARG A 192 -18.64 8.06 10.99
N GLY A 193 -17.41 8.32 10.52
CA GLY A 193 -17.08 8.72 9.15
C GLY A 193 -17.70 7.77 8.12
N GLY A 194 -18.96 8.03 7.81
CA GLY A 194 -19.65 7.54 6.64
C GLY A 194 -19.14 8.40 5.53
N GLY A 195 -18.00 8.02 4.95
CA GLY A 195 -17.71 8.46 3.59
C GLY A 195 -18.99 8.19 2.82
N LYS A 196 -19.61 9.26 2.28
CA LYS A 196 -20.81 9.14 1.44
C LYS A 196 -20.57 7.91 0.58
N VAL A 197 -21.38 6.86 0.76
CA VAL A 197 -21.51 5.84 -0.28
C VAL A 197 -22.03 6.66 -1.43
N LYS A 198 -21.12 7.10 -2.31
CA LYS A 198 -21.52 7.70 -3.57
C LYS A 198 -22.38 6.59 -4.17
N THR A 199 -23.68 6.81 -4.20
CA THR A 199 -24.61 6.01 -4.98
C THR A 199 -23.97 5.98 -6.35
N LYS A 200 -23.35 4.84 -6.67
CA LYS A 200 -22.68 4.68 -7.93
C LYS A 200 -23.83 4.66 -8.91
N ASP A 201 -24.03 5.75 -9.65
CA ASP A 201 -25.07 5.81 -10.67
C ASP A 201 -24.95 4.53 -11.49
N GLU A 202 -26.00 3.73 -11.55
CA GLU A 202 -25.95 2.42 -12.20
C GLU A 202 -25.59 2.57 -13.69
N ASN A 203 -25.92 3.74 -14.26
CA ASN A 203 -25.62 4.13 -15.63
C ASN A 203 -24.33 4.98 -15.78
N ALA A 204 -23.52 5.16 -14.74
CA ALA A 204 -22.22 5.83 -14.91
C ALA A 204 -21.23 4.87 -15.60
N PRO A 205 -20.63 5.28 -16.73
CA PRO A 205 -19.67 4.43 -17.42
C PRO A 205 -18.46 4.16 -16.53
N LYS A 206 -17.94 2.92 -16.63
CA LYS A 206 -16.73 2.52 -15.91
C LYS A 206 -15.56 3.35 -16.42
N ARG A 207 -14.71 3.80 -15.49
CA ARG A 207 -13.51 4.59 -15.82
C ARG A 207 -12.65 3.82 -16.82
N SER A 208 -11.96 4.56 -17.70
CA SER A 208 -11.00 3.94 -18.60
C SER A 208 -9.85 3.26 -17.84
N MET A 209 -9.41 2.13 -18.36
CA MET A 209 -8.28 1.35 -17.89
C MET A 209 -6.99 1.88 -18.52
N SER A 210 -5.97 2.01 -17.68
CA SER A 210 -4.60 2.34 -18.10
C SER A 210 -3.92 1.14 -18.76
N ALA A 211 -2.87 1.41 -19.54
CA ALA A 211 -2.02 0.40 -20.17
C ALA A 211 -1.49 -0.62 -19.15
N TYR A 212 -1.11 -0.14 -17.96
CA TYR A 212 -0.71 -0.98 -16.84
C TYR A 212 -1.83 -1.94 -16.39
N PHE A 213 -3.09 -1.49 -16.36
CA PHE A 213 -4.20 -2.35 -15.94
C PHE A 213 -4.49 -3.45 -16.96
N PHE A 214 -4.41 -3.15 -18.26
CA PHE A 214 -4.47 -4.17 -19.30
C PHE A 214 -3.33 -5.20 -19.15
N PHE A 215 -2.11 -4.73 -18.93
CA PHE A 215 -0.97 -5.61 -18.67
C PHE A 215 -1.16 -6.48 -17.43
N THR A 216 -1.56 -5.90 -16.29
CA THR A 216 -1.78 -6.67 -15.05
C THR A 216 -2.91 -7.69 -15.19
N SER A 217 -3.93 -7.40 -16.02
CA SER A 217 -5.02 -8.33 -16.33
C SER A 217 -4.49 -9.54 -17.11
N ASP A 218 -3.69 -9.30 -18.15
CA ASP A 218 -3.05 -10.37 -18.93
C ASP A 218 -2.03 -11.14 -18.11
N PHE A 219 -1.26 -10.44 -17.27
CA PHE A 219 -0.28 -11.03 -16.36
C PHE A 219 -0.97 -11.95 -15.35
N ARG A 220 -2.11 -11.55 -14.78
CA ARG A 220 -2.90 -12.40 -13.89
C ARG A 220 -3.47 -13.63 -14.61
N LYS A 221 -3.95 -13.48 -15.84
CA LYS A 221 -4.42 -14.63 -16.64
C LYS A 221 -3.32 -15.63 -16.95
N LYS A 222 -2.09 -15.15 -17.17
CA LYS A 222 -0.90 -15.98 -17.41
C LYS A 222 -0.32 -16.60 -16.13
N ASN A 223 -0.69 -16.08 -14.97
CA ASN A 223 -0.25 -16.57 -13.66
C ASN A 223 -1.48 -16.86 -12.77
N PRO A 224 -2.34 -17.82 -13.13
CA PRO A 224 -3.55 -18.11 -12.37
C PRO A 224 -3.28 -18.73 -10.99
N ASP A 225 -2.12 -19.37 -10.82
CA ASP A 225 -1.75 -20.09 -9.59
C ASP A 225 -1.15 -19.19 -8.49
N LEU A 226 -0.69 -18.00 -8.87
CA LEU A 226 -0.12 -17.04 -7.91
C LEU A 226 -1.22 -16.35 -7.13
N SER A 227 -0.96 -16.07 -5.85
CA SER A 227 -1.89 -15.26 -5.07
C SER A 227 -2.03 -13.86 -5.69
N VAL A 228 -3.17 -13.21 -5.48
CA VAL A 228 -3.44 -11.86 -6.02
C VAL A 228 -2.36 -10.87 -5.59
N THR A 229 -1.82 -11.01 -4.38
CA THR A 229 -0.76 -10.16 -3.83
C THR A 229 0.58 -10.38 -4.54
N GLU A 230 0.96 -11.64 -4.75
CA GLU A 230 2.21 -11.98 -5.44
C GLU A 230 2.16 -11.59 -6.92
N THR A 231 1.02 -11.86 -7.57
CA THR A 231 0.74 -11.46 -8.95
C THR A 231 0.88 -9.95 -9.12
N ALA A 232 0.32 -9.16 -8.19
CA ALA A 232 0.42 -7.70 -8.25
C ALA A 232 1.86 -7.20 -8.10
N LYS A 233 2.65 -7.84 -7.22
CA LYS A 233 4.06 -7.50 -7.01
C LYS A 233 4.91 -7.84 -8.25
N ALA A 234 4.72 -9.05 -8.80
CA ALA A 234 5.41 -9.51 -10.00
C ALA A 234 5.01 -8.68 -11.23
N ALA A 235 3.73 -8.37 -11.41
CA ALA A 235 3.27 -7.51 -12.50
C ALA A 235 3.83 -6.08 -12.39
N GLY A 236 3.98 -5.54 -11.17
CA GLY A 236 4.61 -4.24 -10.95
C GLY A 236 6.09 -4.21 -11.33
N ALA A 237 6.84 -5.28 -11.06
CA ALA A 237 8.23 -5.42 -11.46
C ALA A 237 8.36 -5.61 -12.98
N ALA A 238 7.61 -6.56 -13.54
CA ALA A 238 7.61 -6.85 -14.96
C ALA A 238 7.18 -5.63 -15.81
N TRP A 239 6.23 -4.83 -15.34
CA TRP A 239 5.84 -3.60 -16.04
C TRP A 239 6.99 -2.58 -16.12
N LYS A 240 7.81 -2.46 -15.07
CA LYS A 240 8.96 -1.54 -15.03
C LYS A 240 10.08 -2.00 -15.95
N GLU A 241 10.30 -3.31 -16.05
CA GLU A 241 11.31 -3.93 -16.91
C GLU A 241 10.86 -4.03 -18.38
N LEU A 242 9.56 -3.99 -18.65
CA LEU A 242 9.02 -4.05 -20.00
C LEU A 242 9.58 -2.92 -20.89
N SER A 243 10.09 -3.28 -22.07
CA SER A 243 10.52 -2.31 -23.08
C SER A 243 9.34 -1.51 -23.64
N GLU A 244 9.61 -0.31 -24.17
CA GLU A 244 8.58 0.52 -24.78
C GLU A 244 7.83 -0.21 -25.90
N GLU A 245 8.50 -1.08 -26.65
CA GLU A 245 7.91 -1.87 -27.72
C GLU A 245 6.85 -2.86 -27.22
N MET A 246 7.12 -3.50 -26.07
CA MET A 246 6.17 -4.43 -25.44
C MET A 246 5.06 -3.67 -24.71
N ARG A 247 5.25 -2.39 -24.37
CA ARG A 247 4.22 -1.51 -23.80
C ARG A 247 3.30 -0.91 -24.86
N LYS A 248 3.79 -0.63 -26.07
CA LYS A 248 3.00 -0.08 -27.20
C LYS A 248 1.63 -0.76 -27.42
N PRO A 249 1.50 -2.10 -27.48
CA PRO A 249 0.19 -2.73 -27.65
C PRO A 249 -0.76 -2.43 -26.48
N TYR A 250 -0.25 -2.37 -25.25
CA TYR A 250 -1.04 -2.02 -24.05
C TYR A 250 -1.43 -0.54 -24.02
N GLU A 251 -0.56 0.34 -24.50
CA GLU A 251 -0.85 1.77 -24.65
C GLU A 251 -1.93 2.03 -25.71
N ALA A 252 -1.87 1.33 -26.84
CA ALA A 252 -2.92 1.38 -27.86
C ALA A 252 -4.27 0.89 -27.32
N MET A 253 -4.28 -0.19 -26.53
CA MET A 253 -5.50 -0.68 -25.85
C MET A 253 -6.04 0.36 -24.85
N ALA A 254 -5.16 0.97 -24.05
CA ALA A 254 -5.54 2.01 -23.10
C ALA A 254 -6.12 3.25 -23.77
N GLN A 255 -5.57 3.63 -24.93
CA GLN A 255 -6.06 4.76 -25.71
C GLN A 255 -7.44 4.49 -26.29
N LYS A 256 -7.68 3.30 -26.86
CA LYS A 256 -9.02 2.88 -27.31
C LYS A 256 -10.04 2.86 -26.16
N ASP A 257 -9.61 2.39 -24.99
CA ASP A 257 -10.45 2.29 -23.80
C ASP A 257 -10.79 3.68 -23.21
N LYS A 258 -9.85 4.62 -23.31
CA LYS A 258 -10.04 6.04 -23.00
C LYS A 258 -11.05 6.69 -23.95
N GLU A 259 -10.96 6.43 -25.24
CA GLU A 259 -11.92 6.93 -26.23
C GLU A 259 -13.31 6.37 -26.01
N ARG A 260 -13.46 5.07 -25.69
CA ARG A 260 -14.74 4.48 -25.27
C ARG A 260 -15.31 5.23 -24.07
N TYR A 261 -14.52 5.41 -23.00
CA TYR A 261 -14.97 6.12 -21.80
C TYR A 261 -15.38 7.57 -22.10
N GLN A 262 -14.64 8.28 -22.96
CA GLN A 262 -14.98 9.63 -23.38
C GLN A 262 -16.30 9.68 -24.16
N LYS A 263 -16.52 8.74 -25.09
CA LYS A 263 -17.78 8.63 -25.83
C LYS A 263 -18.97 8.33 -24.92
N GLU A 264 -18.82 7.38 -24.00
CA GLU A 264 -19.88 7.04 -23.03
C GLU A 264 -20.17 8.19 -22.06
N MET A 265 -19.13 8.92 -21.61
CA MET A 265 -19.29 10.11 -20.78
C MET A 265 -19.97 11.26 -21.54
N ALA A 266 -19.64 11.47 -22.82
CA ALA A 266 -20.28 12.48 -23.66
C ALA A 266 -21.75 12.13 -23.96
N ALA A 267 -22.05 10.86 -24.24
CA ALA A 267 -23.41 10.37 -24.45
C ALA A 267 -24.28 10.46 -23.18
N ARG A 268 -23.68 10.45 -21.99
CA ARG A 268 -24.38 10.72 -20.73
C ARG A 268 -24.64 12.21 -20.49
N SER A 269 -23.79 13.08 -21.03
CA SER A 269 -23.85 14.53 -20.80
C SER A 269 -24.82 15.25 -21.74
N ASN A 270 -25.22 14.61 -22.84
CA ASN A 270 -26.28 15.05 -23.75
C ASN A 270 -27.62 14.42 -23.34
#